data_AF-A0A434EMN3-F1
#
_entry.id   AF-A0A434EMN3-F1
#
_cell.length_a   1.000
_cell.length_b   1.000
_cell.length_c   1.000
_cell.angle_alpha   90.00
_cell.angle_beta   90.00
_cell.angle_gamma   90.00
#
_symmetry.space_group_name_H-M   'P 1'
#
loop_
_entity.id
_entity.type
_entity.pdbx_description
1 polymer ?
#
loop_
_entity_poly.entity_id
_entity_poly.type
_entity_poly.pdbx_seq_one_letter_code
_entity_poly.pdbx_strand_id
1 'polypeptide(L)'
;MGKVTGFLEIDRQVHKYQPASDRIRHFREFTLPMSDKEVEKQAARCMDCGIPYCHGPTGCPIHNQIPDWNDLVYNGDWDNAIRNLHSTNNFPEFTGRICPAPCEEACTLNLEDIPVAIKTIEQAIADKAYETGHIRPYPPEKKTGKRVAIIGSGPAGMAAAQQLGRAGHDVHVYERESRPGGLMRYGIPDFKIEKHYIDRRIEQMQGEGVSFHCGVNVGVDKPVAELLAEYDAVLYCGGSETPRPANIPGDDLDGVHDAMPYL
;
A
#
# COMPACT_ATOMS: atom_id res chain seq x y z
N MET A 1 14.15 -21.11 -6.90
CA MET A 1 13.06 -20.82 -5.97
C MET A 1 13.29 -21.47 -4.61
N GLY A 2 13.71 -20.64 -3.65
CA GLY A 2 13.83 -20.99 -2.23
C GLY A 2 14.78 -22.16 -1.92
N LYS A 3 14.79 -22.58 -0.65
CA LYS A 3 15.39 -23.85 -0.25
C LYS A 3 14.28 -24.90 -0.27
N VAL A 4 14.46 -25.98 -1.03
CA VAL A 4 13.43 -27.04 -1.21
C VAL A 4 12.87 -27.57 0.12
N THR A 5 13.71 -27.68 1.16
CA THR A 5 13.32 -28.12 2.50
C THR A 5 13.21 -26.98 3.52
N GLY A 6 13.28 -25.73 3.07
CA GLY A 6 13.33 -24.55 3.96
C GLY A 6 12.16 -24.46 4.91
N PHE A 7 10.96 -24.84 4.47
CA PHE A 7 9.76 -24.87 5.31
C PHE A 7 9.80 -25.93 6.43
N LEU A 8 10.59 -27.00 6.27
CA LEU A 8 10.76 -28.06 7.29
C LEU A 8 11.82 -27.71 8.34
N GLU A 9 12.78 -26.86 7.97
CA GLU A 9 13.97 -26.58 8.78
C GLU A 9 13.95 -25.21 9.46
N ILE A 10 13.10 -24.30 9.00
CA ILE A 10 13.08 -22.90 9.43
C ILE A 10 11.73 -22.60 10.05
N ASP A 11 11.74 -22.28 11.34
CA ASP A 11 10.56 -21.79 12.03
C ASP A 11 10.09 -20.45 11.46
N ARG A 12 8.77 -20.28 11.35
CA ARG A 12 8.20 -19.00 10.94
C ARG A 12 8.54 -17.93 11.97
N GLN A 13 9.04 -16.81 11.48
CA GLN A 13 9.22 -15.59 12.26
C GLN A 13 8.55 -14.42 11.54
N VAL A 14 8.02 -13.50 12.32
CA VAL A 14 7.49 -12.23 11.85
C VAL A 14 8.17 -11.10 12.61
N HIS A 15 7.95 -9.86 12.17
CA HIS A 15 8.41 -8.69 12.90
C HIS A 15 7.97 -8.71 14.36
N LYS A 16 8.84 -8.21 15.24
CA LYS A 16 8.53 -8.07 16.67
C LYS A 16 7.91 -6.71 16.92
N TYR A 17 7.36 -6.54 18.11
CA TYR A 17 6.85 -5.24 18.57
C TYR A 17 7.67 -4.75 19.75
N GLN A 18 7.74 -3.43 19.91
CA GLN A 18 8.18 -2.83 21.16
C GLN A 18 7.30 -3.34 22.33
N PRO A 19 7.84 -3.37 23.57
CA PRO A 19 7.08 -3.71 24.75
C PRO A 19 5.79 -2.88 24.89
N ALA A 20 4.75 -3.49 25.44
CA ALA A 20 3.46 -2.82 25.61
C ALA A 20 3.58 -1.51 26.42
N SER A 21 4.45 -1.49 27.44
CA SER A 21 4.74 -0.33 28.28
C SER A 21 5.25 0.89 27.50
N ASP A 22 5.91 0.64 26.38
CA ASP A 22 6.60 1.68 25.60
C ASP A 22 5.66 2.19 24.50
N ARG A 23 5.01 1.28 23.76
CA ARG A 23 4.17 1.63 22.61
C ARG A 23 2.83 2.31 22.96
N ILE A 24 2.36 2.23 24.21
CA ILE A 24 1.15 2.97 24.64
C ILE A 24 1.42 4.46 24.92
N ARG A 25 2.69 4.90 24.89
CA ARG A 25 3.10 6.26 25.22
C ARG A 25 3.23 7.17 23.99
N HIS A 26 3.03 6.64 22.79
CA HIS A 26 3.14 7.38 21.54
C HIS A 26 2.28 6.78 20.44
N PHE A 27 2.09 7.53 19.37
CA PHE A 27 1.38 7.09 18.17
C PHE A 27 2.32 6.68 17.02
N ARG A 28 3.65 6.69 17.20
CA ARG A 28 4.59 6.20 16.17
C ARG A 28 4.49 4.70 15.95
N GLU A 29 4.95 4.23 14.79
CA GLU A 29 5.14 2.80 14.53
C GLU A 29 6.01 2.16 15.62
N PHE A 30 5.58 0.99 16.08
CA PHE A 30 6.25 0.23 17.14
C PHE A 30 6.72 -1.16 16.67
N THR A 31 6.61 -1.42 15.36
CA THR A 31 7.10 -2.64 14.72
C THR A 31 8.61 -2.57 14.61
N LEU A 32 9.29 -3.66 14.99
CA LEU A 32 10.72 -3.81 14.90
C LEU A 32 11.04 -4.62 13.63
N PRO A 33 11.76 -4.03 12.65
CA PRO A 33 12.07 -4.72 11.41
C PRO A 33 12.96 -5.94 11.67
N MET A 34 12.80 -6.96 10.83
CA MET A 34 13.70 -8.11 10.80
C MET A 34 14.99 -7.71 10.08
N SER A 35 16.12 -8.32 10.45
CA SER A 35 17.36 -8.14 9.68
C SER A 35 17.26 -8.83 8.32
N ASP A 36 17.99 -8.33 7.33
CA ASP A 36 18.06 -8.93 5.98
C ASP A 36 18.24 -10.46 6.04
N LYS A 37 19.17 -10.95 6.85
CA LYS A 37 19.44 -12.39 7.02
C LYS A 37 18.25 -13.18 7.56
N GLU A 38 17.46 -12.61 8.45
CA GLU A 38 16.27 -13.28 8.96
C GLU A 38 15.14 -13.25 7.92
N VAL A 39 15.04 -12.17 7.13
CA VAL A 39 14.09 -12.09 6.02
C VAL A 39 14.44 -13.11 4.92
N GLU A 40 15.72 -13.23 4.57
CA GLU A 40 16.24 -14.26 3.64
C GLU A 40 15.85 -15.67 4.09
N LYS A 41 15.98 -15.98 5.38
CA LYS A 41 15.53 -17.27 5.95
C LYS A 41 14.01 -17.46 5.81
N GLN A 42 13.21 -16.43 6.06
CA GLN A 42 11.76 -16.54 5.92
C GLN A 42 11.33 -16.72 4.46
N ALA A 43 12.02 -16.05 3.52
CA ALA A 43 11.81 -16.24 2.09
C ALA A 43 12.18 -17.65 1.62
N ALA A 44 13.20 -18.27 2.24
CA ALA A 44 13.59 -19.65 1.97
C ALA A 44 12.51 -20.69 2.30
N ARG A 45 11.49 -20.34 3.11
CA ARG A 45 10.35 -21.23 3.44
C ARG A 45 9.36 -21.38 2.28
N CYS A 46 9.47 -20.61 1.20
CA CYS A 46 8.62 -20.78 0.03
C CYS A 46 8.83 -22.16 -0.62
N MET A 47 7.74 -22.89 -0.86
CA MET A 47 7.78 -24.27 -1.39
C MET A 47 7.92 -24.37 -2.91
N ASP A 48 8.00 -23.26 -3.64
CA ASP A 48 7.99 -23.26 -5.12
C ASP A 48 6.79 -24.05 -5.70
N CYS A 49 5.58 -23.70 -5.25
CA CYS A 49 4.38 -24.44 -5.62
C CYS A 49 4.14 -24.33 -7.14
N GLY A 50 3.95 -25.47 -7.82
CA GLY A 50 3.62 -25.47 -9.26
C GLY A 50 2.34 -24.70 -9.60
N ILE A 51 1.38 -24.63 -8.67
CA ILE A 51 0.26 -23.69 -8.69
C ILE A 51 0.35 -22.83 -7.42
N PRO A 52 0.80 -21.56 -7.51
CA PRO A 52 0.98 -20.73 -6.33
C PRO A 52 -0.35 -20.09 -5.89
N TYR A 53 -1.09 -20.72 -4.98
CA TYR A 53 -2.36 -20.14 -4.49
C TYR A 53 -2.22 -18.80 -3.76
N CYS A 54 -1.00 -18.46 -3.31
CA CYS A 54 -0.71 -17.19 -2.65
C CYS A 54 -0.87 -15.97 -3.56
N HIS A 55 -0.76 -16.12 -4.89
CA HIS A 55 -1.06 -15.07 -5.84
C HIS A 55 -2.33 -15.37 -6.65
N GLY A 56 -2.73 -14.46 -7.53
CA GLY A 56 -3.89 -14.71 -8.37
C GLY A 56 -5.24 -14.41 -7.68
N PRO A 57 -6.35 -14.94 -8.22
CA PRO A 57 -7.69 -14.67 -7.70
C PRO A 57 -7.94 -15.25 -6.29
N THR A 58 -7.04 -16.09 -5.78
CA THR A 58 -7.17 -16.79 -4.49
C THR A 58 -6.48 -16.09 -3.34
N GLY A 59 -5.25 -15.59 -3.53
CA GLY A 59 -4.44 -15.06 -2.45
C GLY A 59 -4.28 -13.55 -2.50
N CYS A 60 -3.53 -13.04 -3.48
CA CYS A 60 -3.19 -11.61 -3.58
C CYS A 60 -4.07 -10.90 -4.63
N PRO A 61 -4.94 -9.94 -4.22
CA PRO A 61 -5.86 -9.26 -5.15
C PRO A 61 -5.18 -8.46 -6.27
N ILE A 62 -3.93 -8.06 -6.08
CA ILE A 62 -3.13 -7.34 -7.09
C ILE A 62 -2.18 -8.27 -7.86
N HIS A 63 -2.35 -9.58 -7.69
CA HIS A 63 -1.60 -10.60 -8.41
C HIS A 63 -0.08 -10.49 -8.23
N ASN A 64 0.38 -10.10 -7.03
CA ASN A 64 1.82 -10.04 -6.72
C ASN A 64 2.52 -11.35 -7.07
N GLN A 65 3.71 -11.25 -7.65
CA GLN A 65 4.55 -12.39 -8.03
C GLN A 65 5.32 -12.95 -6.82
N ILE A 66 4.58 -13.41 -5.80
CA ILE A 66 5.11 -13.77 -4.48
C ILE A 66 6.25 -14.79 -4.51
N PRO A 67 6.15 -15.91 -5.24
CA PRO A 67 7.26 -16.87 -5.30
C PRO A 67 8.53 -16.26 -5.90
N ASP A 68 8.39 -15.38 -6.90
CA ASP A 68 9.52 -14.79 -7.62
C ASP A 68 10.32 -13.83 -6.73
N TRP A 69 9.66 -12.88 -6.07
CA TRP A 69 10.39 -11.97 -5.17
C TRP A 69 10.85 -12.66 -3.88
N ASN A 70 10.21 -13.76 -3.44
CA ASN A 70 10.76 -14.59 -2.36
C ASN A 70 12.08 -15.24 -2.78
N ASP A 71 12.16 -15.78 -3.99
CA ASP A 71 13.41 -16.35 -4.49
C ASP A 71 14.51 -15.30 -4.62
N LEU A 72 14.17 -14.13 -5.14
CA LEU A 72 15.11 -13.02 -5.28
C LEU A 72 15.66 -12.58 -3.91
N VAL A 73 14.79 -12.43 -2.91
CA VAL A 73 15.18 -12.15 -1.53
C VAL A 73 16.07 -13.26 -0.98
N TYR A 74 15.69 -14.53 -1.14
CA TYR A 74 16.50 -15.67 -0.66
C TYR A 74 17.92 -15.69 -1.25
N ASN A 75 18.07 -15.29 -2.51
CA ASN A 75 19.38 -15.20 -3.19
C ASN A 75 20.13 -13.89 -2.90
N GLY A 76 19.58 -13.00 -2.07
CA GLY A 76 20.15 -11.69 -1.75
C GLY A 76 20.04 -10.66 -2.88
N ASP A 77 19.24 -10.92 -3.93
CA ASP A 77 19.02 -10.03 -5.07
C ASP A 77 17.88 -9.03 -4.76
N TRP A 78 18.16 -8.14 -3.82
CA TRP A 78 17.20 -7.15 -3.32
C TRP A 78 16.73 -6.17 -4.39
N ASP A 79 17.61 -5.76 -5.31
CA ASP A 79 17.26 -4.79 -6.36
C ASP A 79 16.21 -5.36 -7.32
N ASN A 80 16.39 -6.61 -7.76
CA ASN A 80 15.37 -7.25 -8.59
C ASN A 80 14.12 -7.62 -7.79
N ALA A 81 14.23 -7.97 -6.50
CA ALA A 81 13.06 -8.18 -5.65
C ALA A 81 12.20 -6.90 -5.55
N ILE A 82 12.82 -5.74 -5.35
CA ILE A 82 12.15 -4.43 -5.34
C ILE A 82 11.47 -4.14 -6.67
N ARG A 83 12.18 -4.33 -7.79
CA ARG A 83 11.61 -4.15 -9.14
C ARG A 83 10.44 -5.08 -9.41
N ASN A 84 10.55 -6.34 -9.01
CA ASN A 84 9.50 -7.33 -9.18
C ASN A 84 8.26 -6.97 -8.36
N LEU A 85 8.41 -6.64 -7.08
CA LEU A 85 7.30 -6.23 -6.22
C LEU A 85 6.59 -4.97 -6.75
N HIS A 86 7.34 -3.97 -7.21
CA HIS A 86 6.75 -2.76 -7.80
C HIS A 86 6.13 -2.95 -9.19
N SER A 87 6.36 -4.09 -9.86
CA SER A 87 5.73 -4.37 -11.15
C SER A 87 4.22 -4.59 -11.04
N THR A 88 3.75 -4.97 -9.84
CA THR A 88 2.36 -5.31 -9.54
C THR A 88 1.77 -4.43 -8.42
N ASN A 89 2.61 -3.90 -7.53
CA ASN A 89 2.16 -3.07 -6.41
C ASN A 89 2.75 -1.64 -6.46
N ASN A 90 1.88 -0.63 -6.59
CA ASN A 90 2.28 0.76 -6.50
C ASN A 90 2.83 1.12 -5.10
N PHE A 91 2.25 0.57 -4.04
CA PHE A 91 2.49 0.97 -2.64
C PHE A 91 2.69 -0.24 -1.70
N PRO A 92 3.74 -1.06 -1.89
CA PRO A 92 4.04 -2.20 -1.03
C PRO A 92 4.29 -1.83 0.43
N GLU A 93 4.70 -0.60 0.72
CA GLU A 93 4.84 -0.09 2.08
C GLU A 93 3.48 0.09 2.79
N PHE A 94 2.39 0.29 2.03
CA PHE A 94 1.03 0.40 2.57
C PHE A 94 0.47 -1.01 2.83
N THR A 95 0.53 -1.88 1.82
CA THR A 95 0.02 -3.26 1.92
C THR A 95 0.84 -4.09 2.91
N GLY A 96 2.17 -3.98 2.89
CA GLY A 96 3.06 -4.66 3.84
C GLY A 96 2.77 -4.32 5.31
N ARG A 97 2.20 -3.14 5.59
CA ARG A 97 1.79 -2.73 6.95
C ARG A 97 0.35 -3.10 7.27
N ILE A 98 -0.59 -2.83 6.36
CA ILE A 98 -2.03 -2.81 6.66
C ILE A 98 -2.78 -4.02 6.14
N CYS A 99 -2.31 -4.67 5.06
CA CYS A 99 -3.01 -5.78 4.44
C CYS A 99 -3.31 -6.89 5.46
N PRO A 100 -4.51 -7.51 5.42
CA PRO A 100 -4.83 -8.66 6.25
C PRO A 100 -4.13 -9.96 5.80
N ALA A 101 -3.25 -9.88 4.79
CA ALA A 101 -2.45 -10.98 4.26
C ALA A 101 -3.27 -12.21 3.77
N PRO A 102 -4.27 -12.04 2.89
CA PRO A 102 -5.02 -13.16 2.31
C PRO A 102 -4.12 -14.13 1.52
N CYS A 103 -2.97 -13.66 1.04
CA CYS A 103 -1.93 -14.47 0.42
C CYS A 103 -1.29 -15.50 1.37
N GLU A 104 -1.20 -15.20 2.67
CA GLU A 104 -0.71 -16.14 3.69
C GLU A 104 -1.79 -17.18 3.99
N GLU A 105 -3.06 -16.77 4.09
CA GLU A 105 -4.19 -17.70 4.26
C GLU A 105 -4.30 -18.68 3.08
N ALA A 106 -4.09 -18.19 1.85
CA ALA A 106 -4.11 -19.00 0.64
C ALA A 106 -2.79 -19.77 0.38
N CYS A 107 -1.77 -19.62 1.23
CA CYS A 107 -0.50 -20.31 1.02
C CYS A 107 -0.69 -21.83 1.12
N THR A 108 -0.19 -22.60 0.15
CA THR A 108 -0.28 -24.08 0.18
C THR A 108 0.29 -24.68 1.45
N LEU A 109 1.33 -24.07 2.04
CA LEU A 109 1.92 -24.53 3.29
C LEU A 109 0.94 -24.41 4.47
N ASN A 110 0.01 -23.46 4.43
CA ASN A 110 -1.03 -23.24 5.45
C ASN A 110 -2.00 -24.43 5.61
N LEU A 111 -2.00 -25.37 4.66
CA LEU A 111 -2.85 -26.57 4.74
C LEU A 111 -2.38 -27.53 5.84
N GLU A 112 -1.07 -27.66 6.02
CA GLU A 112 -0.46 -28.68 6.90
C GLU A 112 0.43 -28.05 8.00
N ASP A 113 0.93 -26.84 7.78
CA ASP A 113 1.84 -26.14 8.69
C ASP A 113 1.62 -24.61 8.63
N ILE A 114 2.52 -23.82 9.20
CA ILE A 114 2.39 -22.37 9.29
C ILE A 114 2.86 -21.71 7.96
N PRO A 115 2.09 -20.79 7.36
CA PRO A 115 2.37 -20.23 6.04
C PRO A 115 3.69 -19.46 5.96
N VAL A 116 4.15 -19.19 4.74
CA VAL A 116 5.27 -18.26 4.51
C VAL A 116 4.88 -16.87 5.04
N ALA A 117 5.81 -16.16 5.68
CA ALA A 117 5.58 -14.80 6.22
C ALA A 117 5.58 -13.73 5.11
N ILE A 118 4.73 -13.92 4.10
CA ILE A 118 4.68 -13.14 2.85
C ILE A 118 4.56 -11.64 3.12
N LYS A 119 3.65 -11.22 4.00
CA LYS A 119 3.46 -9.80 4.34
C LYS A 119 4.71 -9.19 4.99
N THR A 120 5.40 -9.97 5.83
CA THR A 120 6.63 -9.51 6.48
C THR A 120 7.76 -9.33 5.47
N ILE A 121 7.87 -10.23 4.50
CA ILE A 121 8.87 -10.13 3.43
C ILE A 121 8.51 -8.97 2.48
N GLU A 122 7.24 -8.78 2.11
CA GLU A 122 6.77 -7.63 1.33
C GLU A 122 7.15 -6.31 2.02
N GLN A 123 6.87 -6.19 3.33
CA GLN A 123 7.24 -5.00 4.09
C GLN A 123 8.75 -4.77 4.10
N ALA A 124 9.56 -5.83 4.27
CA ALA A 124 11.01 -5.71 4.26
C ALA A 124 11.55 -5.24 2.91
N ILE A 125 11.03 -5.77 1.79
CA ILE A 125 11.39 -5.29 0.44
C ILE A 125 11.01 -3.82 0.27
N ALA A 126 9.83 -3.42 0.74
CA ALA A 126 9.37 -2.04 0.67
C ALA A 126 10.28 -1.10 1.48
N ASP A 127 10.60 -1.46 2.72
CA ASP A 127 11.49 -0.68 3.58
C ASP A 127 12.90 -0.58 2.97
N LYS A 128 13.41 -1.67 2.39
CA LYS A 128 14.67 -1.69 1.64
C LYS A 128 14.65 -0.73 0.45
N ALA A 129 13.53 -0.63 -0.27
CA ALA A 129 13.36 0.29 -1.39
C ALA A 129 13.49 1.77 -0.94
N TYR A 130 13.02 2.10 0.26
CA TYR A 130 13.23 3.43 0.85
C TYR A 130 14.70 3.65 1.23
N GLU A 131 15.32 2.69 1.91
CA GLU A 131 16.73 2.77 2.35
C GLU A 131 17.71 2.94 1.17
N THR A 132 17.45 2.23 0.07
CA THR A 132 18.32 2.19 -1.12
C THR A 132 17.95 3.25 -2.17
N GLY A 133 16.94 4.09 -1.91
CA GLY A 133 16.58 5.20 -2.80
C GLY A 133 15.83 4.81 -4.08
N HIS A 134 15.14 3.66 -4.08
CA HIS A 134 14.29 3.21 -5.19
C HIS A 134 12.96 3.99 -5.26
N ILE A 135 12.53 4.61 -4.15
CA ILE A 135 11.36 5.49 -4.13
C ILE A 135 11.75 6.88 -4.61
N ARG A 136 11.90 7.01 -5.93
CA ARG A 136 12.27 8.24 -6.64
C ARG A 136 11.35 8.50 -7.84
N PRO A 137 11.27 9.73 -8.37
CA PRO A 137 10.48 10.01 -9.56
C PRO A 137 10.93 9.23 -10.80
N TYR A 138 9.98 8.72 -11.58
CA TYR A 138 10.17 8.11 -12.90
C TYR A 138 9.40 8.90 -13.98
N PRO A 139 9.85 10.11 -14.34
CA PRO A 139 9.13 10.93 -15.32
C PRO A 139 9.08 10.25 -16.70
N PRO A 140 7.99 10.43 -17.45
CA PRO A 140 7.82 9.83 -18.77
C PRO A 140 8.80 10.44 -19.78
N GLU A 141 9.35 9.61 -20.69
CA GLU A 141 10.20 10.10 -21.78
C GLU A 141 9.42 10.96 -22.80
N LYS A 142 8.13 10.68 -22.97
CA LYS A 142 7.25 11.37 -23.93
C LYS A 142 5.93 11.70 -23.28
N LYS A 143 5.42 12.91 -23.55
CA LYS A 143 4.06 13.30 -23.18
C LYS A 143 3.08 12.84 -24.24
N THR A 144 1.91 12.40 -23.79
CA THR A 144 0.81 11.95 -24.65
C THR A 144 -0.06 13.10 -25.16
N GLY A 145 0.04 14.28 -24.53
CA GLY A 145 -0.84 15.42 -24.79
C GLY A 145 -2.27 15.25 -24.24
N LYS A 146 -2.55 14.15 -23.52
CA LYS A 146 -3.84 13.87 -22.90
C LYS A 146 -3.88 14.33 -21.45
N ARG A 147 -5.00 14.92 -21.04
CA ARG A 147 -5.22 15.44 -19.68
C ARG A 147 -6.22 14.55 -18.94
N VAL A 148 -5.90 14.18 -17.71
CA VAL A 148 -6.76 13.33 -16.87
C VAL A 148 -6.98 13.97 -15.50
N ALA A 149 -8.25 14.11 -15.10
CA ALA A 149 -8.61 14.52 -13.75
C ALA A 149 -8.94 13.29 -12.89
N ILE A 150 -8.49 13.29 -11.64
CA ILE A 150 -8.77 12.25 -10.65
C ILE A 150 -9.41 12.92 -9.43
N ILE A 151 -10.61 12.48 -9.06
CA ILE A 151 -11.36 13.02 -7.92
C ILE A 151 -11.13 12.11 -6.71
N GLY A 152 -10.36 12.59 -5.72
CA GLY A 152 -9.99 11.88 -4.50
C GLY A 152 -8.56 11.32 -4.56
N SER A 153 -7.81 11.52 -3.47
CA SER A 153 -6.40 11.12 -3.35
C SER A 153 -6.17 9.93 -2.42
N GLY A 154 -7.17 9.08 -2.23
CA GLY A 154 -6.98 7.77 -1.58
C GLY A 154 -6.09 6.83 -2.42
N PRO A 155 -5.84 5.59 -1.94
CA PRO A 155 -4.97 4.63 -2.63
C PRO A 155 -5.31 4.41 -4.11
N ALA A 156 -6.60 4.35 -4.45
CA ALA A 156 -7.06 4.19 -5.84
C ALA A 156 -6.65 5.38 -6.72
N GLY A 157 -6.91 6.61 -6.25
CA GLY A 157 -6.57 7.83 -6.97
C GLY A 157 -5.06 8.02 -7.12
N MET A 158 -4.29 7.74 -6.05
CA MET A 158 -2.83 7.81 -6.10
C MET A 158 -2.23 6.75 -7.03
N ALA A 159 -2.72 5.51 -7.01
CA ALA A 159 -2.24 4.45 -7.90
C ALA A 159 -2.50 4.80 -9.38
N ALA A 160 -3.72 5.25 -9.68
CA ALA A 160 -4.07 5.72 -11.02
C ALA A 160 -3.20 6.91 -11.45
N ALA A 161 -2.99 7.88 -10.55
CA ALA A 161 -2.18 9.06 -10.83
C ALA A 161 -0.73 8.70 -11.17
N GLN A 162 -0.11 7.80 -10.40
CA GLN A 162 1.25 7.34 -10.65
C GLN A 162 1.35 6.63 -12.02
N GLN A 163 0.45 5.69 -12.30
CA GLN A 163 0.49 4.95 -13.56
C GLN A 163 0.25 5.87 -14.77
N LEU A 164 -0.74 6.77 -14.70
CA LEU A 164 -1.04 7.71 -15.78
C LEU A 164 0.06 8.76 -15.98
N GLY A 165 0.65 9.26 -14.89
CA GLY A 165 1.77 10.19 -14.95
C GLY A 165 2.98 9.57 -15.64
N ARG A 166 3.34 8.34 -15.27
CA ARG A 166 4.41 7.55 -15.91
C ARG A 166 4.11 7.16 -17.35
N ALA A 167 2.83 7.03 -17.72
CA ALA A 167 2.42 6.82 -19.10
C ALA A 167 2.52 8.10 -19.98
N GLY A 168 2.81 9.26 -19.39
CA GLY A 168 2.97 10.52 -20.13
C GLY A 168 1.73 11.40 -20.16
N HIS A 169 0.70 11.11 -19.39
CA HIS A 169 -0.48 11.99 -19.28
C HIS A 169 -0.20 13.21 -18.40
N ASP A 170 -0.98 14.27 -18.61
CA ASP A 170 -1.06 15.43 -17.72
C ASP A 170 -2.13 15.17 -16.67
N VAL A 171 -1.70 14.84 -15.44
CA VAL A 171 -2.57 14.30 -14.40
C VAL A 171 -2.81 15.32 -13.30
N HIS A 172 -4.08 15.60 -13.02
CA HIS A 172 -4.53 16.50 -11.98
C HIS A 172 -5.39 15.73 -10.96
N VAL A 173 -4.90 15.60 -9.73
CA VAL A 173 -5.63 15.00 -8.61
C VAL A 173 -6.29 16.10 -7.81
N TYR A 174 -7.61 16.01 -7.62
CA TYR A 174 -8.40 16.91 -6.79
C TYR A 174 -8.72 16.22 -5.47
N GLU A 175 -8.39 16.85 -4.35
CA GLU A 175 -8.58 16.33 -3.00
C GLU A 175 -9.39 17.34 -2.17
N ARG A 176 -10.41 16.83 -1.46
CA ARG A 176 -11.26 17.63 -0.59
C ARG A 176 -10.50 18.10 0.64
N GLU A 177 -9.71 17.22 1.23
CA GLU A 177 -8.95 17.50 2.44
C GLU A 177 -7.71 18.35 2.17
N SER A 178 -7.09 18.84 3.26
CA SER A 178 -5.92 19.73 3.20
C SER A 178 -4.65 19.05 2.69
N ARG A 179 -4.55 17.72 2.77
CA ARG A 179 -3.37 16.95 2.33
C ARG A 179 -3.79 15.66 1.63
N PRO A 180 -3.04 15.20 0.60
CA PRO A 180 -3.39 13.98 -0.10
C PRO A 180 -3.17 12.71 0.74
N GLY A 181 -3.95 11.65 0.46
CA GLY A 181 -3.80 10.31 1.05
C GLY A 181 -5.11 9.63 1.45
N GLY A 182 -6.24 10.34 1.44
CA GLY A 182 -7.54 9.81 1.86
C GLY A 182 -7.49 9.14 3.24
N LEU A 183 -8.18 8.02 3.41
CA LEU A 183 -8.23 7.28 4.68
C LEU A 183 -6.87 6.71 5.13
N MET A 184 -5.88 6.56 4.26
CA MET A 184 -4.52 6.21 4.70
C MET A 184 -3.92 7.29 5.59
N ARG A 185 -4.29 8.55 5.34
CA ARG A 185 -3.89 9.71 6.13
C ARG A 185 -4.86 9.99 7.27
N TYR A 186 -6.16 10.04 6.99
CA TYR A 186 -7.16 10.55 7.93
C TYR A 186 -7.92 9.46 8.69
N GLY A 187 -7.74 8.18 8.35
CA GLY A 187 -8.42 7.08 9.04
C GLY A 187 -7.47 6.13 9.76
N ILE A 188 -6.40 5.70 9.08
CA ILE A 188 -5.44 4.75 9.67
C ILE A 188 -4.48 5.50 10.60
N PRO A 189 -4.34 5.11 11.88
CA PRO A 189 -3.44 5.79 12.81
C PRO A 189 -1.95 5.62 12.48
N ASP A 190 -1.12 6.54 12.97
CA ASP A 190 0.34 6.54 12.76
C ASP A 190 1.03 5.27 13.26
N PHE A 191 0.50 4.63 14.30
CA PHE A 191 1.14 3.44 14.86
C PHE A 191 0.99 2.20 13.97
N LYS A 192 0.15 2.29 12.94
CA LYS A 192 0.02 1.30 11.86
C LYS A 192 0.85 1.69 10.64
N ILE A 193 0.83 2.97 10.28
CA ILE A 193 1.66 3.53 9.20
C ILE A 193 1.87 5.03 9.43
N GLU A 194 3.14 5.43 9.51
CA GLU A 194 3.49 6.84 9.64
C GLU A 194 3.25 7.61 8.33
N LYS A 195 2.80 8.87 8.42
CA LYS A 195 2.39 9.64 7.23
C LYS A 195 3.52 10.03 6.30
N HIS A 196 4.77 9.92 6.74
CA HIS A 196 5.92 10.21 5.91
C HIS A 196 6.00 9.27 4.69
N TYR A 197 5.51 8.02 4.78
CA TYR A 197 5.41 7.13 3.61
C TYR A 197 4.50 7.70 2.52
N ILE A 198 3.36 8.27 2.92
CA ILE A 198 2.41 8.93 2.02
C ILE A 198 3.04 10.19 1.42
N ASP A 199 3.65 11.03 2.27
CA ASP A 199 4.32 12.27 1.84
C ASP A 199 5.40 11.98 0.78
N ARG A 200 6.20 10.93 0.98
CA ARG A 200 7.22 10.51 0.01
C ARG A 200 6.65 10.05 -1.33
N ARG A 201 5.50 9.39 -1.34
CA ARG A 201 4.82 9.00 -2.60
C ARG A 201 4.23 10.20 -3.32
N ILE A 202 3.73 11.19 -2.59
CA ILE A 202 3.27 12.45 -3.18
C ILE A 202 4.45 13.18 -3.83
N GLU A 203 5.58 13.31 -3.12
CA GLU A 203 6.82 13.91 -3.67
C GLU A 203 7.27 13.19 -4.94
N GLN A 204 7.28 11.85 -4.92
CA GLN A 204 7.61 11.03 -6.10
C GLN A 204 6.69 11.37 -7.29
N MET A 205 5.37 11.35 -7.09
CA MET A 205 4.41 11.61 -8.16
C MET A 205 4.45 13.05 -8.67
N GLN A 206 4.70 14.03 -7.79
CA GLN A 206 4.92 15.41 -8.19
C GLN A 206 6.15 15.55 -9.09
N GLY A 207 7.25 14.84 -8.78
CA GLY A 207 8.42 14.75 -9.65
C GLY A 207 8.15 14.02 -10.98
N GLU A 208 7.11 13.19 -11.05
CA GLU A 208 6.62 12.53 -12.27
C GLU A 208 5.67 13.43 -13.09
N GLY A 209 5.35 14.62 -12.57
CA GLY A 209 4.50 15.62 -13.22
C GLY A 209 3.02 15.55 -12.84
N VAL A 210 2.66 14.86 -11.76
CA VAL A 210 1.30 14.84 -11.20
C VAL A 210 1.05 16.10 -10.36
N SER A 211 -0.05 16.79 -10.61
CA SER A 211 -0.47 17.97 -9.83
C SER A 211 -1.53 17.61 -8.81
N PHE A 212 -1.36 18.01 -7.55
CA PHE A 212 -2.34 17.82 -6.47
C PHE A 212 -3.00 19.15 -6.10
N HIS A 213 -4.32 19.21 -6.23
CA HIS A 213 -5.18 20.34 -5.90
C HIS A 213 -5.97 19.99 -4.62
N CYS A 214 -5.45 20.40 -3.47
CA CYS A 214 -6.06 20.12 -2.16
C CYS A 214 -7.07 21.21 -1.76
N GLY A 215 -7.99 20.89 -0.84
CA GLY A 215 -9.04 21.82 -0.43
C GLY A 215 -10.11 22.06 -1.50
N VAL A 216 -10.31 21.11 -2.43
CA VAL A 216 -11.28 21.21 -3.53
C VAL A 216 -12.30 20.08 -3.42
N ASN A 217 -13.51 20.41 -2.97
CA ASN A 217 -14.63 19.47 -2.92
C ASN A 217 -15.37 19.45 -4.27
N VAL A 218 -14.97 18.55 -5.17
CA VAL A 218 -15.61 18.41 -6.48
C VAL A 218 -17.07 17.97 -6.32
N GLY A 219 -17.99 18.71 -6.95
CA GLY A 219 -19.44 18.58 -6.77
C GLY A 219 -20.05 19.59 -5.80
N VAL A 220 -19.22 20.27 -4.99
CA VAL A 220 -19.63 21.35 -4.08
C VAL A 220 -18.95 22.66 -4.45
N ASP A 221 -17.61 22.70 -4.39
CA ASP A 221 -16.80 23.90 -4.66
C ASP A 221 -16.51 24.05 -6.16
N LYS A 222 -16.38 22.94 -6.87
CA LYS A 222 -16.14 22.89 -8.32
C LYS A 222 -17.15 21.95 -9.00
N PRO A 223 -17.94 22.41 -9.98
CA PRO A 223 -18.84 21.56 -10.73
C PRO A 223 -18.10 20.46 -11.49
N VAL A 224 -18.61 19.23 -11.42
CA VAL A 224 -18.09 18.08 -12.18
C VAL A 224 -18.08 18.35 -13.68
N ALA A 225 -19.09 19.08 -14.19
CA ALA A 225 -19.22 19.42 -15.60
C ALA A 225 -18.02 20.20 -16.15
N GLU A 226 -17.35 21.01 -15.33
CA GLU A 226 -16.12 21.70 -15.74
C GLU A 226 -14.99 20.71 -15.99
N LEU A 227 -14.81 19.72 -15.10
CA LEU A 227 -13.80 18.68 -15.29
C LEU A 227 -14.07 17.85 -16.55
N LEU A 228 -15.33 17.51 -16.82
CA LEU A 228 -15.70 16.76 -18.03
C LEU A 228 -15.48 17.55 -19.32
N ALA A 229 -15.50 18.89 -19.27
CA ALA A 229 -15.23 19.74 -20.42
C ALA A 229 -13.73 20.02 -20.63
N GLU A 230 -12.94 20.07 -19.55
CA GLU A 230 -11.52 20.45 -19.57
C GLU A 230 -10.55 19.26 -19.77
N TYR A 231 -10.96 18.04 -19.44
CA TYR A 231 -10.11 16.85 -19.41
C TYR A 231 -10.58 15.78 -20.40
N ASP A 232 -9.63 15.02 -20.96
CA ASP A 232 -9.95 13.91 -21.85
C ASP A 232 -10.59 12.72 -21.09
N ALA A 233 -10.31 12.59 -19.79
CA ALA A 233 -10.92 11.60 -18.91
C ALA A 233 -11.02 12.10 -17.46
N VAL A 234 -12.01 11.59 -16.73
CA VAL A 234 -12.23 11.86 -15.31
C VAL A 234 -12.42 10.55 -14.56
N LEU A 235 -11.63 10.34 -13.50
CA LEU A 235 -11.73 9.16 -12.62
C LEU A 235 -12.35 9.56 -11.28
N TYR A 236 -13.34 8.80 -10.82
CA TYR A 236 -13.96 8.98 -9.51
C TYR A 236 -13.32 8.03 -8.50
N CYS A 237 -12.65 8.60 -7.50
CA CYS A 237 -11.93 7.89 -6.44
C CYS A 237 -12.27 8.46 -5.05
N GLY A 238 -13.49 9.00 -4.88
CA GLY A 238 -13.93 9.69 -3.66
C GLY A 238 -14.17 8.82 -2.42
N GLY A 239 -14.07 7.49 -2.55
CA GLY A 239 -14.21 6.57 -1.42
C GLY A 239 -15.62 6.54 -0.81
N SER A 240 -15.72 6.07 0.44
CA SER A 240 -16.97 5.94 1.20
C SER A 240 -16.73 6.26 2.66
N GLU A 241 -17.05 7.49 3.06
CA GLU A 241 -16.84 7.99 4.42
C GLU A 241 -18.14 8.13 5.22
N THR A 242 -19.29 7.96 4.57
CA THR A 242 -20.59 8.14 5.21
C THR A 242 -20.80 7.04 6.25
N PRO A 243 -20.95 7.39 7.55
CA PRO A 243 -21.20 6.42 8.59
C PRO A 243 -22.56 5.74 8.38
N ARG A 244 -22.67 4.49 8.83
CA ARG A 244 -23.95 3.78 8.83
C ARG A 244 -24.67 4.11 10.14
N PRO A 245 -25.90 4.64 10.10
CA PRO A 245 -26.62 5.02 11.32
C PRO A 245 -26.90 3.78 12.19
N ALA A 246 -26.62 3.89 13.48
CA ALA A 246 -26.85 2.81 14.44
C ALA A 246 -28.35 2.57 14.68
N ASN A 247 -29.17 3.63 14.67
CA ASN A 247 -30.62 3.59 14.87
C ASN A 247 -31.02 2.88 16.17
N ILE A 248 -30.28 3.14 17.25
CA ILE A 248 -30.54 2.57 18.58
C ILE A 248 -30.77 3.71 19.58
N PRO A 249 -31.60 3.52 20.62
CA PRO A 249 -31.76 4.54 21.64
C PRO A 249 -30.43 4.95 22.28
N GLY A 250 -30.17 6.26 22.32
CA GLY A 250 -28.97 6.85 22.90
C GLY A 250 -27.78 6.98 21.95
N ASP A 251 -27.97 6.84 20.64
CA ASP A 251 -26.94 7.14 19.63
C ASP A 251 -26.64 8.64 19.48
N ASP A 252 -27.44 9.50 20.11
CA ASP A 252 -27.30 10.95 20.21
C ASP A 252 -26.67 11.45 21.53
N LEU A 253 -26.33 10.53 22.45
CA LEU A 253 -25.76 10.89 23.74
C LEU A 253 -24.33 11.44 23.63
N ASP A 254 -23.98 12.33 24.56
CA ASP A 254 -22.61 12.85 24.67
C ASP A 254 -21.60 11.71 24.91
N GLY A 255 -20.48 11.76 24.18
CA GLY A 255 -19.46 10.70 24.15
C GLY A 255 -19.73 9.56 23.15
N VAL A 256 -20.86 9.56 22.44
CA VAL A 256 -21.11 8.66 21.30
C VAL A 256 -20.62 9.34 20.02
N HIS A 257 -19.66 8.72 19.34
CA HIS A 257 -19.06 9.26 18.13
C HIS A 257 -19.04 8.22 17.01
N ASP A 258 -19.31 8.67 15.79
CA ASP A 258 -18.92 7.92 14.60
C ASP A 258 -17.39 7.80 14.53
N ALA A 259 -16.91 6.70 13.96
CA ALA A 259 -15.48 6.44 13.88
C ALA A 259 -14.74 7.49 13.05
N MET A 260 -15.30 7.93 11.92
CA MET A 260 -14.61 8.85 11.00
C MET A 260 -14.34 10.25 11.61
N PRO A 261 -15.30 10.90 12.31
CA PRO A 261 -15.02 12.14 13.04
C PRO A 261 -14.09 11.99 14.25
N TYR A 262 -14.02 10.79 14.85
CA TYR A 262 -13.18 10.52 16.01
C TYR A 262 -11.70 10.30 15.64
N LEU A 263 -11.46 9.62 14.51
CA LEU A 263 -10.13 9.32 13.97
C LEU A 263 -9.47 10.58 13.38
#